data_AF-A0A504YND9-F1
#
_entry.id   AF-A0A504YND9-F1
#
_cell.length_a   1.000
_cell.length_b   1.000
_cell.length_c   1.000
_cell.angle_alpha   90.00
_cell.angle_beta   90.00
_cell.angle_gamma   90.00
#
_symmetry.space_group_name_H-M   'P 1'
#
loop_
_entity.id
_entity.type
_entity.pdbx_description
1 polymer ?
#
loop_
_entity_poly.entity_id
_entity_poly.type
_entity_poly.pdbx_seq_one_letter_code
_entity_poly.pdbx_strand_id
1 'polypeptide(L)'
;MFSAHFLESMSDLFFAQSQINGCIEKTSAGTLLECAKICKLEYRCRSFYFNNKMSKCYMALYVDSLLSSEDKAQSESDWVRYARPNW
;
A
#
# COMPACT_ATOMS: atom_id res chain seq x y z
N MET A 1 5.11 8.26 -12.29
CA MET A 1 6.16 7.65 -11.45
C MET A 1 5.59 7.55 -10.04
N PHE A 2 5.72 6.41 -9.35
CA PHE A 2 5.32 6.30 -7.94
C PHE A 2 6.48 6.75 -7.05
N SER A 3 6.19 7.27 -5.86
CA SER A 3 7.22 7.69 -4.90
C SER A 3 6.93 7.14 -3.51
N ALA A 4 7.97 6.62 -2.86
CA ALA A 4 7.94 6.32 -1.42
C ALA A 4 8.15 7.58 -0.55
N HIS A 5 8.77 8.62 -1.12
CA HIS A 5 8.98 9.91 -0.48
C HIS A 5 7.93 10.89 -1.01
N PHE A 6 6.82 11.04 -0.29
CA PHE A 6 5.79 12.03 -0.58
C PHE A 6 5.96 13.22 0.37
N LEU A 7 5.68 14.44 -0.10
CA LEU A 7 5.82 15.68 0.70
C LEU A 7 4.98 15.62 1.99
N GLU A 8 3.87 14.88 1.96
CA GLU A 8 3.10 14.49 3.14
C GLU A 8 3.22 12.98 3.38
N SER A 9 4.36 12.55 3.89
CA SER A 9 4.51 11.19 4.40
C SER A 9 3.41 10.93 5.43
N MET A 10 2.54 9.94 5.19
CA MET A 10 1.68 9.45 6.27
C MET A 10 2.60 8.94 7.38
N SER A 11 2.47 9.51 8.57
CA SER A 11 3.28 9.17 9.74
C SER A 11 3.04 7.73 10.19
N ASP A 12 1.83 7.22 9.96
CA ASP A 12 1.43 5.85 10.23
C ASP A 12 0.99 5.16 8.95
N LEU A 13 1.37 3.89 8.80
CA LEU A 13 0.94 3.03 7.70
C LEU A 13 -0.24 2.13 8.07
N PHE A 14 -0.65 2.11 9.34
CA PHE A 14 -1.59 1.14 9.90
C PHE A 14 -2.67 1.82 10.75
N PHE A 15 -3.89 1.29 10.75
CA PHE A 15 -4.91 1.69 11.71
C PHE A 15 -4.54 1.25 13.13
N ALA A 16 -4.82 2.11 14.13
CA ALA A 16 -4.62 1.78 15.54
C ALA A 16 -5.65 0.79 16.09
N GLN A 17 -6.82 0.69 15.46
CA GLN A 17 -7.94 -0.15 15.90
C GLN A 17 -8.09 -1.37 14.98
N SER A 18 -8.25 -2.56 15.57
CA SER A 18 -8.24 -3.83 14.83
C SER A 18 -9.47 -4.10 13.97
N GLN A 19 -10.58 -3.38 14.17
CA GLN A 19 -11.79 -3.59 13.39
C GLN A 19 -11.91 -2.67 12.16
N ILE A 20 -10.94 -1.78 11.96
CA ILE A 20 -10.96 -0.85 10.82
C ILE A 20 -10.10 -1.41 9.69
N ASN A 21 -10.73 -1.58 8.53
CA ASN A 21 -10.06 -1.95 7.29
C ASN A 21 -10.23 -0.84 6.26
N GLY A 22 -9.14 -0.59 5.54
CA GLY A 22 -9.14 0.32 4.40
C GLY A 22 -9.75 -0.31 3.15
N CYS A 23 -9.98 0.52 2.12
CA CYS A 23 -10.30 0.03 0.77
C CYS A 23 -9.03 -0.55 0.12
N ILE A 24 -8.61 -1.72 0.61
CA ILE A 24 -7.38 -2.40 0.23
C ILE A 24 -7.71 -3.63 -0.64
N GLU A 25 -7.10 -3.72 -1.81
CA GLU A 25 -7.16 -4.89 -2.67
C GLU A 25 -5.82 -5.63 -2.66
N LYS A 26 -5.85 -6.93 -2.31
CA LYS A 26 -4.66 -7.78 -2.28
C LYS A 26 -4.41 -8.36 -3.66
N THR A 27 -3.18 -8.24 -4.15
CA THR A 27 -2.80 -8.72 -5.48
C THR A 27 -1.75 -9.82 -5.39
N SER A 28 -1.60 -10.59 -6.47
CA SER A 28 -0.60 -11.66 -6.59
C SER A 28 0.79 -11.18 -7.04
N ALA A 29 1.06 -9.87 -7.03
CA ALA A 29 2.36 -9.35 -7.47
C ALA A 29 3.49 -9.73 -6.49
N GLY A 30 4.51 -10.41 -7.01
CA GLY A 30 5.66 -10.88 -6.22
C GLY A 30 6.77 -9.84 -6.14
N THR A 31 6.76 -8.83 -7.02
CA THR A 31 7.79 -7.79 -7.06
C THR A 31 7.21 -6.38 -6.95
N LEU A 32 8.04 -5.44 -6.50
CA LEU A 32 7.70 -4.02 -6.45
C LEU A 32 7.27 -3.48 -7.82
N LEU A 33 7.98 -3.89 -8.88
CA LEU A 33 7.70 -3.42 -10.24
C LEU A 33 6.36 -3.93 -10.76
N GLU A 34 6.02 -5.19 -10.48
CA GLU A 34 4.70 -5.74 -10.82
C GLU A 34 3.60 -5.02 -10.05
N CYS A 35 3.79 -4.79 -8.74
CA CYS A 35 2.84 -4.06 -7.91
C CYS A 35 2.56 -2.65 -8.46
N ALA A 36 3.63 -1.93 -8.83
CA ALA A 36 3.53 -0.62 -9.46
C ALA A 36 2.84 -0.69 -10.83
N LYS A 37 3.13 -1.71 -11.65
CA LYS A 37 2.49 -1.90 -12.96
C LYS A 37 1.00 -2.16 -12.83
N ILE A 38 0.58 -3.04 -11.93
CA ILE A 38 -0.84 -3.34 -11.69
C ILE A 38 -1.56 -2.08 -11.21
N CYS A 39 -1.02 -1.40 -10.19
CA CYS A 39 -1.60 -0.15 -9.69
C CYS A 39 -1.65 0.95 -10.77
N LYS A 40 -0.70 0.99 -11.71
CA LYS A 40 -0.72 1.95 -12.81
C LYS A 40 -1.87 1.69 -13.80
N LEU A 41 -2.20 0.41 -14.03
CA LEU A 41 -3.26 -0.03 -14.95
C LEU A 41 -4.64 0.02 -14.30
N GLU A 42 -4.72 -0.15 -12.97
CA GLU A 42 -5.95 -0.02 -12.21
C GLU A 42 -6.30 1.45 -12.00
N TYR A 43 -7.31 1.94 -12.71
CA TYR A 43 -7.76 3.33 -12.65
C TYR A 43 -8.28 3.73 -11.26
N ARG A 44 -8.52 2.80 -10.34
CA ARG A 44 -8.95 3.10 -8.97
C ARG A 44 -7.77 3.17 -7.99
N CYS A 45 -6.56 2.75 -8.36
CA CYS A 45 -5.44 2.62 -7.43
C CYS A 45 -4.68 3.94 -7.15
N ARG A 46 -4.76 4.42 -5.89
CA ARG A 46 -4.24 5.73 -5.43
C ARG A 46 -2.84 5.62 -4.87
N SER A 47 -2.60 4.56 -4.15
CA SER A 47 -1.29 4.15 -3.69
C SER A 47 -1.25 2.63 -3.59
N PHE A 48 -0.06 2.09 -3.39
CA PHE A 48 0.09 0.68 -3.07
C PHE A 48 1.10 0.50 -1.94
N TYR A 49 0.97 -0.61 -1.25
CA TYR A 49 1.87 -1.09 -0.22
C TYR A 49 2.57 -2.34 -0.74
N PHE A 50 3.90 -2.35 -0.64
CA PHE A 50 4.69 -3.52 -0.97
C PHE A 50 5.47 -3.97 0.26
N ASN A 51 5.37 -5.27 0.57
CA ASN A 51 6.19 -5.92 1.57
C ASN A 51 7.20 -6.82 0.85
N ASN A 52 8.47 -6.43 0.87
CA ASN A 52 9.52 -7.14 0.15
C ASN A 52 9.80 -8.52 0.76
N LYS A 53 9.73 -8.65 2.09
CA LYS A 53 10.03 -9.89 2.81
C LYS A 53 9.01 -10.98 2.53
N MET A 54 7.74 -10.62 2.44
CA MET A 54 6.62 -11.53 2.19
C MET A 54 6.25 -11.62 0.70
N SER A 55 6.86 -10.78 -0.15
CA SER A 55 6.45 -10.60 -1.55
C SER A 55 4.95 -10.34 -1.71
N LYS A 56 4.40 -9.45 -0.85
CA LYS A 56 2.99 -9.08 -0.85
C LYS A 56 2.80 -7.68 -1.42
N CYS A 57 1.77 -7.52 -2.23
CA CYS A 57 1.37 -6.24 -2.82
C CYS A 57 -0.10 -5.96 -2.57
N TYR A 58 -0.39 -4.85 -1.90
CA TYR A 58 -1.73 -4.40 -1.57
C TYR A 58 -1.99 -3.02 -2.16
N MET A 59 -3.10 -2.83 -2.87
CA MET A 59 -3.47 -1.56 -3.50
C MET A 59 -4.49 -0.83 -2.64
N ALA A 60 -4.28 0.47 -2.40
CA ALA A 60 -5.31 1.35 -1.85
C ALA A 60 -6.14 1.92 -3.00
N LEU A 61 -7.43 1.57 -3.04
CA LEU A 61 -8.35 1.95 -4.10
C LEU A 61 -9.22 3.15 -3.69
N TYR A 62 -9.58 3.98 -4.67
CA TYR A 62 -10.43 5.17 -4.60
C TYR A 62 -9.88 6.33 -3.76
N VAL A 63 -9.38 6.03 -2.57
CA VAL A 63 -8.70 6.95 -1.64
C VAL A 63 -7.44 6.29 -1.11
N ASP A 64 -6.52 7.09 -0.58
CA ASP A 64 -5.44 6.55 0.23
C ASP A 64 -6.01 5.95 1.53
N SER A 65 -5.47 4.82 1.95
CA SER A 65 -6.01 4.09 3.09
C SER A 65 -4.91 3.32 3.80
N LEU A 66 -5.01 3.21 5.13
CA LEU A 66 -4.04 2.50 5.96
C LEU A 66 -4.23 0.98 5.88
N LEU A 67 -3.17 0.25 6.16
CA LEU A 67 -3.22 -1.19 6.36
C LEU A 67 -3.88 -1.55 7.70
N SER A 68 -4.36 -2.78 7.81
CA SER A 68 -5.01 -3.25 9.03
C SER A 68 -3.99 -3.55 10.14
N SER A 69 -4.49 -3.69 11.37
CA SER A 69 -3.65 -4.04 12.52
C SER A 69 -3.06 -5.46 12.40
N GLU A 70 -3.73 -6.35 11.67
CA GLU A 70 -3.24 -7.71 11.39
C GLU A 70 -2.04 -7.70 10.44
N ASP A 71 -2.03 -6.80 9.46
CA ASP A 71 -0.89 -6.62 8.56
C ASP A 71 0.30 -5.96 9.29
N LYS A 72 0.01 -5.10 10.28
CA LYS A 72 1.01 -4.56 11.22
C LYS A 72 1.67 -5.67 12.02
N ALA A 73 0.87 -6.52 12.67
CA ALA A 73 1.35 -7.62 13.51
C ALA A 73 2.19 -8.65 12.73
N GLN A 74 1.97 -8.79 11.42
CA GLN A 74 2.77 -9.69 10.58
C GLN A 74 4.18 -9.16 10.31
N SER A 75 4.33 -7.87 10.00
CA SER A 75 5.58 -7.37 9.38
C SER A 75 5.69 -5.84 9.33
N GLU A 76 5.36 -5.14 10.42
CA GLU A 76 5.28 -3.66 10.50
C GLU A 76 6.39 -2.91 9.74
N SER A 77 7.65 -3.25 10.00
CA SER A 77 8.83 -2.56 9.44
C SER A 77 9.10 -2.84 7.96
N ASP A 78 8.50 -3.87 7.39
CA ASP A 78 8.79 -4.34 6.03
C ASP A 78 7.81 -3.77 4.98
N TRP A 79 6.75 -3.08 5.44
CA TRP A 79 5.77 -2.44 4.58
C TRP A 79 6.25 -1.06 4.14
N VAL A 80 6.25 -0.82 2.82
CA VAL A 80 6.52 0.49 2.23
C VAL A 80 5.33 0.90 1.38
N ARG A 81 4.85 2.13 1.60
CA ARG A 81 3.80 2.75 0.78
C ARG A 81 4.42 3.54 -0.36
N TYR A 82 3.86 3.40 -1.55
CA TYR A 82 4.22 4.14 -2.75
C TYR A 82 2.99 4.90 -3.26
N ALA A 83 3.02 6.21 -3.11
CA ALA A 83 1.93 7.08 -3.55
C ALA A 83 2.01 7.37 -5.05
N ARG A 84 0.86 7.65 -5.67
CA ARG A 84 0.76 8.17 -7.04
C ARG A 84 0.71 9.71 -6.98
N PRO A 85 1.84 10.43 -7.20
CA PRO A 85 1.94 11.87 -6.94
C PRO A 85 1.10 12.75 -7.87
N ASN A 86 0.70 12.26 -9.05
CA ASN A 86 -0.02 13.04 -10.06
C ASN A 86 -1.28 12.29 -10.51
N TRP A 87 -2.28 12.20 -9.63
CA TRP A 87 -3.60 11.79 -10.08
C TRP A 87 -4.41 12.99 -10.56
#